data_AF-A0A8J5FBS9-F1
#
_entry.id   AF-A0A8J5FBS9-F1
#
_cell.length_a   1.000
_cell.length_b   1.000
_cell.length_c   1.000
_cell.angle_alpha   90.00
_cell.angle_beta   90.00
_cell.angle_gamma   90.00
#
_symmetry.space_group_name_H-M   'P 1'
#
loop_
_entity.id
_entity.type
_entity.pdbx_description
1 polymer ?
#
loop_
_entity_poly.entity_id
_entity_poly.type
_entity_poly.pdbx_seq_one_letter_code
_entity_poly.pdbx_strand_id
1 'polypeptide(L)'
;MQSRIRCGLLDRSIFRVSIISSSKATNELCYIVISSAAAALDLLRLEAKLANETWCMSASTATVRSSSIDLRLGCIHGKTFKKPRRPYEKERLDAELKLVGEYGLRCKRELWRVQYALSRIRNAARELLTLDEKNPRRIFEGEALLRRMNRYGLLGEGQNKLDYVLALTVENFLERRLQTLVFKSGMAKSIHHARVLIRQRHIRVGRQVVNIPSFMVRVDSAKHIDFSLTSPFGGGRPGRVKRKNQKAAAKKAAGGDGDEDDEE
;
A
#
# COMPACT_ATOMS: atom_id res chain seq x y z
N MET A 1 -25.16 27.00 -8.54
CA MET A 1 -24.85 26.73 -9.96
C MET A 1 -23.34 26.49 -10.08
N GLN A 2 -22.98 25.40 -10.77
CA GLN A 2 -21.75 25.11 -11.55
C GLN A 2 -20.63 26.19 -11.46
N SER A 3 -19.33 25.92 -11.34
CA SER A 3 -18.52 24.83 -11.89
C SER A 3 -17.08 24.91 -11.34
N ARG A 4 -16.48 23.74 -11.11
CA ARG A 4 -15.17 23.30 -11.66
C ARG A 4 -13.93 24.20 -11.46
N ILE A 5 -13.17 23.85 -10.41
CA ILE A 5 -11.79 23.31 -10.46
C ILE A 5 -10.90 23.84 -11.60
N ARG A 6 -10.01 24.78 -11.24
CA ARG A 6 -8.69 24.96 -11.87
C ARG A 6 -7.73 23.95 -11.25
N CYS A 7 -7.09 23.12 -12.06
CA CYS A 7 -5.87 22.42 -11.67
C CYS A 7 -4.86 22.64 -12.81
N GLY A 8 -3.94 23.57 -12.60
CA GLY A 8 -2.81 23.78 -13.49
C GLY A 8 -1.82 22.62 -13.33
N LEU A 9 -1.61 21.89 -14.43
CA LEU A 9 -0.38 21.14 -14.63
C LEU A 9 0.72 22.16 -14.88
N LEU A 10 1.65 22.28 -13.93
CA LEU A 10 2.93 22.95 -14.15
C LEU A 10 3.90 21.94 -14.74
N ASP A 11 4.46 22.40 -15.85
CA ASP A 11 5.32 21.72 -16.79
C ASP A 11 6.61 21.18 -16.16
N ARG A 12 6.97 19.97 -16.60
CA ARG A 12 8.30 19.40 -16.46
C ARG A 12 8.91 19.42 -17.86
N SER A 13 9.75 20.40 -18.17
CA SER A 13 10.78 20.23 -19.20
C SER A 13 11.80 21.38 -19.16
N ILE A 14 12.90 21.10 -18.47
CA ILE A 14 14.18 21.78 -18.63
C ILE A 14 14.97 20.96 -19.67
N PHE A 15 15.80 21.65 -20.46
CA PHE A 15 16.58 21.21 -21.63
C PHE A 15 15.74 21.17 -22.92
N ARG A 16 16.04 21.95 -23.97
CA ARG A 16 17.38 22.18 -24.52
C ARG A 16 17.40 23.47 -25.36
N VAL A 17 18.54 24.15 -25.28
CA VAL A 17 18.93 25.40 -25.93
C VAL A 17 19.01 25.27 -27.45
N SER A 18 18.60 26.36 -28.10
CA SER A 18 18.93 26.96 -29.41
C SER A 18 19.96 26.29 -30.31
N ILE A 19 19.72 26.38 -31.63
CA ILE A 19 20.64 26.82 -32.71
C ILE A 19 19.84 26.75 -34.04
N ILE A 20 19.44 27.84 -34.71
CA ILE A 20 20.14 28.78 -35.64
C ILE A 20 19.50 28.70 -37.05
N SER A 21 19.04 29.87 -37.52
CA SER A 21 19.09 30.46 -38.88
C SER A 21 18.19 29.98 -40.04
N SER A 22 17.52 31.01 -40.60
CA SER A 22 17.26 31.29 -42.03
C SER A 22 16.38 30.31 -42.83
N SER A 23 15.47 30.71 -43.71
CA SER A 23 15.40 31.89 -44.56
C SER A 23 13.98 32.04 -45.12
N LYS A 24 13.59 33.31 -45.35
CA LYS A 24 12.67 33.89 -46.38
C LYS A 24 11.96 32.89 -47.30
N ALA A 25 10.63 32.82 -47.32
CA ALA A 25 9.71 33.75 -47.99
C ALA A 25 9.90 33.85 -49.52
N THR A 26 8.98 33.20 -50.26
CA THR A 26 8.38 33.54 -51.58
C THR A 26 7.71 32.25 -52.09
N ASN A 27 6.41 32.03 -51.90
CA ASN A 27 5.31 32.42 -52.80
C ASN A 27 5.61 32.23 -54.30
N GLU A 28 4.61 31.70 -55.01
CA GLU A 28 4.52 31.52 -56.46
C GLU A 28 5.11 30.21 -57.01
N LEU A 29 4.62 29.04 -56.58
CA LEU A 29 4.48 27.91 -57.51
C LEU A 29 3.31 27.00 -57.10
N CYS A 30 2.42 26.82 -58.07
CA CYS A 30 1.55 25.67 -58.21
C CYS A 30 0.37 25.55 -57.24
N TYR A 31 -0.58 26.44 -57.49
CA TYR A 31 -2.03 26.20 -57.58
C TYR A 31 -2.45 24.94 -58.42
N ILE A 32 -1.64 23.87 -58.44
CA ILE A 32 -1.79 22.66 -59.28
C ILE A 32 -1.53 21.40 -58.44
N VAL A 33 -2.15 21.26 -57.26
CA VAL A 33 -2.40 19.92 -56.65
C VAL A 33 -3.72 19.91 -55.85
N ILE A 34 -4.65 20.83 -56.14
CA ILE A 34 -6.03 20.73 -55.62
C ILE A 34 -6.91 19.85 -56.56
N SER A 35 -6.38 19.40 -57.70
CA SER A 35 -7.06 18.47 -58.62
C SER A 35 -6.77 16.98 -58.41
N SER A 36 -5.81 16.58 -57.57
CA SER A 36 -5.52 15.15 -57.31
C SER A 36 -6.35 14.53 -56.18
N ALA A 37 -7.17 15.32 -55.49
CA ALA A 37 -8.08 14.83 -54.45
C ALA A 37 -9.33 14.11 -54.99
N ALA A 38 -9.58 14.18 -56.31
CA ALA A 38 -10.73 13.52 -56.94
C ALA A 38 -10.41 12.11 -57.51
N ALA A 39 -9.13 11.76 -57.69
CA ALA A 39 -8.74 10.47 -58.29
C ALA A 39 -8.39 9.37 -57.27
N ALA A 40 -8.24 9.70 -55.99
CA ALA A 40 -7.95 8.71 -54.93
C ALA A 40 -9.22 8.12 -54.27
N LEU A 41 -10.39 8.73 -54.49
CA LEU A 41 -11.67 8.28 -53.93
C LEU A 41 -12.43 7.29 -54.83
N ASP A 42 -12.02 7.13 -56.10
CA ASP A 42 -12.60 6.14 -57.02
C ASP A 42 -11.87 4.80 -57.06
N LEU A 43 -10.61 4.73 -56.57
CA LEU A 43 -9.90 3.46 -56.40
C LEU A 43 -10.29 2.70 -55.11
N LEU A 44 -10.82 3.39 -54.10
CA LEU A 44 -11.38 2.76 -52.89
C LEU A 44 -12.83 2.30 -53.04
N ARG A 45 -13.46 2.47 -54.22
CA ARG A 45 -14.84 2.04 -54.49
C ARG A 45 -14.95 0.88 -55.49
N LEU A 46 -13.82 0.44 -56.08
CA LEU A 46 -13.76 -0.68 -57.03
C LEU A 46 -13.07 -1.94 -56.48
N GLU A 47 -12.22 -1.84 -55.46
CA GLU A 47 -11.79 -3.03 -54.69
C GLU A 47 -12.90 -3.61 -53.79
N ALA A 48 -13.93 -2.81 -53.49
CA ALA A 48 -15.07 -3.23 -52.67
C ALA A 48 -16.15 -4.06 -53.41
N LYS A 49 -15.98 -4.34 -54.71
CA LYS A 49 -16.99 -5.05 -55.54
C LYS A 49 -16.52 -6.36 -56.17
N LEU A 50 -15.24 -6.72 -56.05
CA LEU A 50 -14.68 -7.98 -56.59
C LEU A 50 -14.18 -8.97 -55.51
N ALA A 51 -14.32 -8.65 -54.22
CA ALA A 51 -14.07 -9.60 -53.12
C ALA A 51 -15.36 -10.30 -52.63
N ASN A 52 -16.52 -10.04 -53.24
CA ASN A 52 -17.83 -10.52 -52.79
C ASN A 52 -18.47 -11.60 -53.66
N GLU A 53 -17.79 -12.11 -54.70
CA GLU A 53 -18.41 -13.08 -55.62
C GLU A 53 -17.49 -14.24 -56.03
N THR A 54 -16.58 -14.69 -55.17
CA THR A 54 -16.05 -16.06 -55.24
C THR A 54 -15.66 -16.51 -53.85
N TRP A 55 -16.62 -17.03 -53.10
CA TRP A 55 -16.48 -18.11 -52.10
C TRP A 55 -17.86 -18.32 -51.45
N CYS A 56 -18.83 -18.66 -52.29
CA CYS A 56 -20.10 -19.24 -51.87
C CYS A 56 -20.15 -20.66 -52.43
N MET A 57 -19.31 -21.55 -51.91
CA MET A 57 -19.38 -23.00 -52.15
C MET A 57 -18.40 -23.77 -51.24
N SER A 58 -18.69 -23.76 -49.94
CA SER A 58 -18.45 -24.87 -49.00
C SER A 58 -18.92 -24.41 -47.61
N ALA A 59 -20.23 -24.47 -47.42
CA ALA A 59 -20.83 -24.49 -46.10
C ALA A 59 -20.39 -25.78 -45.40
N SER A 60 -19.23 -25.74 -44.76
CA SER A 60 -18.95 -26.56 -43.58
C SER A 60 -19.13 -25.64 -42.38
N THR A 61 -20.15 -25.94 -41.60
CA THR A 61 -20.46 -25.37 -40.29
C THR A 61 -19.31 -25.67 -39.32
N ALA A 62 -18.20 -24.95 -39.48
CA ALA A 62 -17.23 -24.78 -38.42
C ALA A 62 -17.85 -23.78 -37.44
N THR A 63 -18.59 -24.31 -36.46
CA THR A 63 -18.85 -23.62 -35.21
C THR A 63 -17.48 -23.20 -34.67
N VAL A 64 -17.08 -21.96 -34.97
CA VAL A 64 -16.02 -21.28 -34.24
C VAL A 64 -16.55 -21.19 -32.83
N ARG A 65 -16.20 -22.19 -32.02
CA ARG A 65 -16.19 -22.04 -30.58
C ARG A 65 -15.35 -20.80 -30.37
N SER A 66 -16.01 -19.68 -30.12
CA SER A 66 -15.44 -18.65 -29.28
C SER A 66 -14.97 -19.41 -28.06
N SER A 67 -13.70 -19.77 -28.06
CA SER A 67 -12.98 -20.01 -26.85
C SER A 67 -12.99 -18.64 -26.21
N SER A 68 -14.08 -18.33 -25.50
CA SER A 68 -14.03 -17.44 -24.35
C SER A 68 -12.83 -17.95 -23.58
N ILE A 69 -11.70 -17.29 -23.77
CA ILE A 69 -10.55 -17.42 -22.92
C ILE A 69 -11.11 -16.96 -21.59
N ASP A 70 -11.50 -17.94 -20.79
CA ASP A 70 -12.07 -17.75 -19.48
C ASP A 70 -10.92 -17.20 -18.63
N LEU A 71 -10.70 -15.88 -18.74
CA LEU A 71 -9.74 -15.11 -17.97
C LEU A 71 -10.26 -15.06 -16.54
N ARG A 72 -10.24 -16.21 -15.87
CA ARG A 72 -10.18 -16.28 -14.43
C ARG A 72 -8.87 -15.63 -14.03
N LEU A 73 -8.90 -14.32 -13.88
CA LEU A 73 -7.93 -13.59 -13.06
C LEU A 73 -8.06 -14.16 -11.64
N GLY A 74 -7.35 -15.27 -11.42
CA GLY A 74 -7.33 -15.95 -10.14
C GLY A 74 -6.55 -15.08 -9.17
N CYS A 75 -7.24 -14.26 -8.39
CA CYS A 75 -6.64 -13.65 -7.21
C CYS A 75 -6.16 -14.79 -6.29
N ILE A 76 -4.85 -14.97 -6.18
CA ILE A 76 -4.26 -15.99 -5.31
C ILE A 76 -4.34 -15.48 -3.86
N HIS A 77 -5.09 -16.20 -3.03
CA HIS A 77 -5.22 -15.88 -1.61
C HIS A 77 -4.47 -16.91 -0.77
N GLY A 78 -3.70 -16.43 0.22
CA GLY A 78 -2.89 -17.27 1.11
C GLY A 78 -3.30 -17.15 2.57
N LYS A 79 -3.19 -18.25 3.33
CA LYS A 79 -3.39 -18.24 4.79
C LYS A 79 -2.20 -17.59 5.49
N THR A 80 -2.47 -16.64 6.37
CA THR A 80 -1.44 -15.90 7.15
C THR A 80 -1.17 -16.49 8.53
N PHE A 81 -1.93 -17.50 8.98
CA PHE A 81 -1.76 -18.12 10.30
C PHE A 81 -2.13 -19.59 10.24
N LYS A 82 -1.60 -20.36 11.20
CA LYS A 82 -1.98 -21.75 11.45
C LYS A 82 -2.46 -21.87 12.90
N LYS A 83 -3.48 -22.69 13.14
CA LYS A 83 -3.96 -22.97 14.51
C LYS A 83 -3.03 -24.00 15.17
N PRO A 84 -2.84 -23.94 16.50
CA PRO A 84 -2.13 -24.96 17.26
C PRO A 84 -2.76 -26.35 17.09
N ARG A 85 -1.95 -27.42 17.15
CA ARG A 85 -2.44 -28.81 17.04
C ARG A 85 -3.23 -29.22 18.27
N ARG A 86 -2.76 -28.89 19.47
CA ARG A 86 -3.39 -29.19 20.76
C ARG A 86 -4.02 -27.93 21.36
N PRO A 87 -5.35 -27.79 21.37
CA PRO A 87 -6.01 -26.55 21.77
C PRO A 87 -5.93 -26.20 23.27
N TYR A 88 -5.91 -27.21 24.17
CA TYR A 88 -6.08 -27.02 25.61
C TYR A 88 -4.83 -27.38 26.43
N GLU A 89 -3.67 -26.93 25.96
CA GLU A 89 -2.40 -27.10 26.66
C GLU A 89 -2.16 -25.88 27.56
N LYS A 90 -2.17 -26.10 28.88
CA LYS A 90 -2.15 -25.02 29.88
C LYS A 90 -0.93 -24.09 29.71
N GLU A 91 0.26 -24.66 29.62
CA GLU A 91 1.51 -23.91 29.47
C GLU A 91 1.51 -22.98 28.25
N ARG A 92 1.01 -23.48 27.10
CA ARG A 92 0.87 -22.65 25.89
C ARG A 92 -0.16 -21.55 26.09
N LEU A 93 -1.31 -21.86 26.70
CA LEU A 93 -2.36 -20.86 26.93
C LEU A 93 -1.87 -19.71 27.81
N ASP A 94 -1.12 -20.02 28.87
CA ASP A 94 -0.56 -19.06 29.81
C ASP A 94 0.53 -18.21 29.16
N ALA A 95 1.45 -18.83 28.39
CA ALA A 95 2.49 -18.11 27.65
C ALA A 95 1.89 -17.18 26.57
N GLU A 96 0.87 -17.63 25.84
CA GLU A 96 0.16 -16.79 24.88
C GLU A 96 -0.56 -15.63 25.55
N LEU A 97 -1.16 -15.85 26.73
CA LEU A 97 -1.90 -14.83 27.46
C LEU A 97 -0.96 -13.73 27.99
N LYS A 98 0.22 -14.12 28.49
CA LYS A 98 1.28 -13.19 28.91
C LYS A 98 1.69 -12.25 27.77
N LEU A 99 2.02 -12.80 26.60
CA LEU A 99 2.41 -12.01 25.43
C LEU A 99 1.27 -11.12 24.91
N VAL A 100 0.02 -11.60 24.97
CA VAL A 100 -1.15 -10.80 24.57
C VAL A 100 -1.35 -9.60 25.49
N GLY A 101 -1.15 -9.80 26.80
CA GLY A 101 -1.23 -8.74 27.81
C GLY A 101 -0.11 -7.70 27.64
N GLU A 102 1.14 -8.16 27.56
CA GLU A 102 2.31 -7.29 27.44
C GLU A 102 2.26 -6.41 26.20
N TYR A 103 1.88 -6.95 25.03
CA TYR A 103 1.89 -6.23 23.77
C TYR A 103 0.51 -5.66 23.36
N GLY A 104 -0.50 -5.80 24.21
CA GLY A 104 -1.85 -5.28 23.99
C GLY A 104 -2.48 -5.77 22.67
N LEU A 105 -2.39 -7.07 22.42
CA LEU A 105 -2.97 -7.70 21.23
C LEU A 105 -4.48 -7.89 21.40
N ARG A 106 -5.26 -7.75 20.31
CA ARG A 106 -6.73 -7.94 20.38
C ARG A 106 -7.12 -9.41 20.51
N CYS A 107 -6.38 -10.31 19.84
CA CYS A 107 -6.72 -11.72 19.78
C CYS A 107 -5.48 -12.59 19.56
N LYS A 108 -5.56 -13.86 19.99
CA LYS A 108 -4.51 -14.88 19.78
C LYS A 108 -4.15 -15.09 18.31
N ARG A 109 -5.07 -14.78 17.39
CA ARG A 109 -4.80 -14.84 15.94
C ARG A 109 -3.66 -13.91 15.52
N GLU A 110 -3.50 -12.75 16.15
CA GLU A 110 -2.37 -11.85 15.84
C GLU A 110 -1.04 -12.49 16.23
N LEU A 111 -1.01 -13.19 17.37
CA LEU A 111 0.15 -13.95 17.80
C LEU A 111 0.47 -15.11 16.85
N TRP A 112 -0.55 -15.87 16.44
CA TRP A 112 -0.37 -16.99 15.50
C TRP A 112 0.08 -16.53 14.10
N ARG A 113 -0.24 -15.31 13.68
CA ARG A 113 0.29 -14.74 12.43
C ARG A 113 1.80 -14.50 12.52
N VAL A 114 2.27 -13.97 13.65
CA VAL A 114 3.70 -13.73 13.90
C VAL A 114 4.45 -15.06 14.01
N GLN A 115 3.92 -16.02 14.77
CA GLN A 115 4.48 -17.37 14.86
C GLN A 115 4.55 -18.06 13.49
N TYR A 116 3.51 -17.90 12.66
CA TYR A 116 3.50 -18.46 11.32
C TYR A 116 4.57 -17.83 10.42
N ALA A 117 4.74 -16.50 10.46
CA ALA A 117 5.79 -15.81 9.72
C ALA A 117 7.19 -16.27 10.18
N LEU A 118 7.41 -16.38 11.50
CA LEU A 118 8.64 -16.91 12.08
C LEU A 118 8.93 -18.35 11.64
N SER A 119 7.93 -19.22 11.64
CA SER A 119 8.08 -20.59 11.16
C SER A 119 8.49 -20.65 9.70
N ARG A 120 7.93 -19.77 8.83
CA ARG A 120 8.33 -19.69 7.43
C ARG A 120 9.78 -19.23 7.27
N ILE A 121 10.20 -18.24 8.04
CA ILE A 121 11.58 -17.72 8.03
C ILE A 121 12.57 -18.79 8.51
N ARG A 122 12.28 -19.46 9.64
CA ARG A 122 13.14 -20.52 10.18
C ARG A 122 13.23 -21.73 9.26
N ASN A 123 12.13 -22.11 8.59
CA ASN A 123 12.18 -23.22 7.63
C ASN A 123 13.07 -22.90 6.44
N ALA A 124 12.97 -21.69 5.88
CA ALA A 124 13.89 -21.24 4.83
C ALA A 124 15.34 -21.25 5.31
N ALA A 125 15.63 -20.76 6.53
CA ALA A 125 16.97 -20.80 7.10
C ALA A 125 17.51 -22.24 7.27
N ARG A 126 16.67 -23.18 7.73
CA ARG A 126 17.05 -24.60 7.86
C ARG A 126 17.39 -25.23 6.51
N GLU A 127 16.56 -25.00 5.50
CA GLU A 127 16.82 -25.48 4.14
C GLU A 127 18.17 -24.95 3.65
N LEU A 128 18.45 -23.66 3.84
CA LEU A 128 19.71 -23.06 3.39
C LEU A 128 20.94 -23.58 4.13
N LEU A 129 20.81 -23.89 5.43
CA LEU A 129 21.91 -24.43 6.23
C LEU A 129 22.27 -25.87 5.86
N THR A 130 21.34 -26.64 5.27
CA THR A 130 21.65 -28.00 4.78
C THR A 130 22.50 -28.01 3.52
N LEU A 131 22.51 -26.91 2.75
CA LEU A 131 23.33 -26.81 1.55
C LEU A 131 24.76 -26.40 1.91
N ASP A 132 25.74 -26.80 1.10
CA ASP A 132 27.12 -26.32 1.21
C ASP A 132 27.23 -24.80 1.01
N GLU A 133 28.21 -24.18 1.68
CA GLU A 133 28.47 -22.73 1.70
C GLU A 133 28.69 -22.12 0.31
N LYS A 134 29.29 -22.86 -0.62
CA LYS A 134 29.63 -22.36 -1.96
C LYS A 134 28.49 -22.48 -2.95
N ASN A 135 27.37 -23.10 -2.56
CA ASN A 135 26.23 -23.23 -3.46
C ASN A 135 25.63 -21.86 -3.80
N PRO A 136 25.31 -21.60 -5.08
CA PRO A 136 24.78 -20.31 -5.52
C PRO A 136 23.45 -19.98 -4.85
N ARG A 137 22.61 -21.00 -4.59
CA ARG A 137 21.33 -20.83 -3.87
C ARG A 137 21.53 -20.34 -2.44
N ARG A 138 22.51 -20.90 -1.71
CA ARG A 138 22.78 -20.51 -0.32
C ARG A 138 23.27 -19.07 -0.23
N ILE A 139 24.16 -18.67 -1.14
CA ILE A 139 24.70 -17.31 -1.20
C ILE A 139 23.58 -16.31 -1.52
N PHE A 140 22.80 -16.55 -2.58
CA PHE A 140 21.77 -15.61 -3.03
C PHE A 140 20.57 -15.53 -2.08
N GLU A 141 19.94 -16.67 -1.77
CA GLU A 141 18.75 -16.71 -0.92
C GLU A 141 19.08 -16.37 0.54
N GLY A 142 20.25 -16.82 1.04
CA GLY A 142 20.72 -16.53 2.39
C GLY A 142 21.00 -15.05 2.61
N GLU A 143 21.71 -14.41 1.67
CA GLU A 143 21.97 -12.98 1.75
C GLU A 143 20.68 -12.15 1.62
N ALA A 144 19.75 -12.56 0.74
CA ALA A 144 18.44 -11.93 0.63
C ALA A 144 17.61 -12.03 1.92
N LEU A 145 17.70 -13.17 2.63
CA LEU A 145 17.04 -13.36 3.92
C LEU A 145 17.63 -12.44 4.99
N LEU A 146 18.96 -12.39 5.09
CA LEU A 146 19.67 -11.53 6.05
C LEU A 146 19.40 -10.05 5.79
N ARG A 147 19.44 -9.60 4.53
CA ARG A 147 19.08 -8.21 4.16
C ARG A 147 17.66 -7.85 4.61
N ARG A 148 16.71 -8.78 4.51
CA ARG A 148 15.33 -8.56 4.97
C ARG A 148 15.25 -8.44 6.49
N MET A 149 15.99 -9.28 7.23
CA MET A 149 16.00 -9.25 8.69
C MET A 149 16.63 -7.95 9.21
N ASN A 150 17.75 -7.52 8.62
CA ASN A 150 18.44 -6.29 8.99
C ASN A 150 17.58 -5.05 8.68
N ARG A 151 16.86 -5.04 7.55
CA ARG A 151 15.92 -3.97 7.19
C ARG A 151 14.84 -3.74 8.25
N TYR A 152 14.37 -4.81 8.89
CA TYR A 152 13.39 -4.72 9.97
C TYR A 152 14.03 -4.54 11.35
N GLY A 153 15.35 -4.68 11.48
CA GLY A 153 16.08 -4.53 12.73
C GLY A 153 15.80 -5.67 13.71
N LEU A 154 15.71 -6.90 13.19
CA LEU A 154 15.50 -8.11 14.01
C LEU A 154 16.81 -8.73 14.49
N LEU A 155 17.92 -8.41 13.83
CA LEU A 155 19.28 -8.84 14.15
C LEU A 155 20.10 -7.62 14.56
N GLY A 156 21.04 -7.80 15.48
CA GLY A 156 22.04 -6.78 15.81
C GLY A 156 23.09 -6.63 14.72
N GLU A 157 23.81 -5.51 14.69
CA GLU A 157 24.76 -5.16 13.64
C GLU A 157 25.91 -6.19 13.44
N GLY A 158 26.26 -6.93 14.50
CA GLY A 158 27.27 -8.00 14.49
C GLY A 158 26.73 -9.42 14.24
N GLN A 159 25.41 -9.61 14.12
CA GLN A 159 24.76 -10.93 14.07
C GLN A 159 24.28 -11.30 12.66
N ASN A 160 25.18 -11.20 11.67
CA ASN A 160 24.84 -11.40 10.25
C ASN A 160 25.03 -12.85 9.76
N LYS A 161 24.87 -13.85 10.64
CA LYS A 161 24.93 -15.27 10.29
C LYS A 161 23.54 -15.90 10.24
N LEU A 162 23.37 -16.93 9.41
CA LEU A 162 22.11 -17.66 9.27
C LEU A 162 21.66 -18.34 10.57
N ASP A 163 22.61 -18.72 11.44
CA ASP A 163 22.32 -19.38 12.72
C ASP A 163 21.52 -18.49 13.67
N TYR A 164 21.77 -17.18 13.67
CA TYR A 164 21.04 -16.23 14.52
C TYR A 164 19.56 -16.10 14.11
N VAL A 165 19.23 -16.37 12.85
CA VAL A 165 17.84 -16.37 12.37
C VAL A 165 17.03 -17.49 13.04
N LEU A 166 17.66 -18.62 13.40
CA LEU A 166 17.00 -19.71 14.11
C LEU A 166 16.66 -19.32 15.55
N ALA A 167 17.52 -18.52 16.19
CA ALA A 167 17.37 -18.05 17.57
C ALA A 167 16.33 -16.92 17.74
N LEU A 168 15.79 -16.36 16.66
CA LEU A 168 14.79 -15.28 16.71
C LEU A 168 13.56 -15.68 17.52
N THR A 169 13.12 -14.84 18.47
CA THR A 169 11.91 -15.09 19.28
C THR A 169 10.69 -14.36 18.70
N VAL A 170 9.50 -14.66 19.26
CA VAL A 170 8.24 -13.98 18.90
C VAL A 170 8.23 -12.52 19.36
N GLU A 171 8.88 -12.25 20.49
CA GLU A 171 9.01 -10.92 21.09
C GLU A 171 9.71 -9.95 20.13
N ASN A 172 10.82 -10.38 19.51
CA ASN A 172 11.56 -9.56 18.53
C ASN A 172 10.64 -8.98 17.44
N PHE A 173 9.64 -9.74 16.98
CA PHE A 173 8.68 -9.26 15.98
C PHE A 173 7.61 -8.33 16.58
N LEU A 174 7.16 -8.61 17.80
CA LEU A 174 6.17 -7.79 18.48
C LEU A 174 6.73 -6.42 18.85
N GLU A 175 8.02 -6.33 19.20
CA GLU A 175 8.70 -5.06 19.47
C GLU A 175 8.83 -4.14 18.25
N ARG A 176 8.87 -4.71 17.04
CA ARG A 176 8.98 -3.95 15.78
C ARG A 176 7.63 -3.47 15.23
N ARG A 177 6.53 -3.75 15.91
CA ARG A 177 5.20 -3.29 15.51
C ARG A 177 5.07 -1.79 15.76
N LEU A 178 4.31 -1.11 14.90
CA LEU A 178 4.04 0.31 15.07
C LEU A 178 3.42 0.62 16.43
N GLN A 179 2.54 -0.26 16.93
CA GLN A 179 1.90 -0.11 18.24
C GLN A 179 2.91 -0.02 19.40
N THR A 180 3.92 -0.89 19.42
CA THR A 180 4.92 -0.97 20.48
C THR A 180 5.96 0.11 20.35
N LEU A 181 6.38 0.42 19.12
CA LEU A 181 7.28 1.54 18.86
C LEU A 181 6.67 2.88 19.28
N VAL A 182 5.38 3.12 19.00
CA VAL A 182 4.70 4.35 19.43
C VAL A 182 4.67 4.48 20.95
N PHE A 183 4.51 3.37 21.67
CA PHE A 183 4.58 3.35 23.13
C PHE A 183 6.00 3.59 23.64
N LYS A 184 7.00 2.91 23.07
CA LYS A 184 8.43 3.10 23.42
C LYS A 184 8.92 4.53 23.11
N SER A 185 8.41 5.17 22.07
CA SER A 185 8.69 6.58 21.74
C SER A 185 7.98 7.60 22.64
N GLY A 186 7.15 7.17 23.59
CA GLY A 186 6.49 8.07 24.56
C GLY A 186 5.30 8.86 24.02
N MET A 187 4.85 8.62 22.78
CA MET A 187 3.67 9.31 22.20
C MET A 187 2.34 8.91 22.85
N ALA A 188 2.30 7.76 23.52
CA ALA A 188 1.10 7.23 24.15
C ALA A 188 1.37 6.77 25.58
N LYS A 189 0.42 7.04 26.47
CA LYS A 189 0.48 6.64 27.89
C LYS A 189 0.50 5.11 28.12
N SER A 190 -0.08 4.34 27.20
CA SER A 190 -0.23 2.89 27.30
C SER A 190 -0.27 2.28 25.90
N ILE A 191 0.03 0.99 25.80
CA ILE A 191 0.00 0.21 24.56
C ILE A 191 -1.40 0.17 23.95
N HIS A 192 -2.45 0.13 24.78
CA HIS A 192 -3.83 0.21 24.30
C HIS A 192 -4.18 1.61 23.76
N HIS A 193 -3.64 2.66 24.38
CA HIS A 193 -3.79 4.03 23.89
C HIS A 193 -3.11 4.22 22.54
N ALA A 194 -1.89 3.68 22.36
CA ALA A 194 -1.18 3.70 21.08
C ALA A 194 -2.03 3.08 19.95
N ARG A 195 -2.69 1.94 20.22
CA ARG A 195 -3.55 1.27 19.24
C ARG A 195 -4.74 2.13 18.80
N VAL A 196 -5.36 2.85 19.74
CA VAL A 196 -6.48 3.75 19.45
C VAL A 196 -6.02 4.92 18.59
N LEU A 197 -4.89 5.56 18.93
CA LEU A 197 -4.31 6.66 18.16
C LEU A 197 -4.00 6.28 16.71
N ILE A 198 -3.43 5.09 16.50
CA ILE A 198 -3.15 4.55 15.16
C ILE A 198 -4.45 4.36 14.38
N ARG A 199 -5.45 3.68 14.97
CA ARG A 199 -6.73 3.43 14.28
C ARG A 199 -7.49 4.71 13.95
N GLN A 200 -7.39 5.73 14.80
CA GLN A 200 -7.97 7.06 14.59
C GLN A 200 -7.20 7.92 13.59
N ARG A 201 -6.11 7.40 13.00
CA ARG A 201 -5.30 8.06 11.96
C ARG A 201 -4.56 9.30 12.47
N HIS A 202 -4.08 9.25 13.72
CA HIS A 202 -3.28 10.33 14.29
C HIS A 202 -1.79 10.18 14.05
N ILE A 203 -1.33 8.99 13.65
CA ILE A 203 0.09 8.68 13.50
C ILE A 203 0.47 8.55 12.03
N ARG A 204 1.62 9.13 11.67
CA ARG A 204 2.25 8.96 10.37
C ARG A 204 3.60 8.27 10.52
N VAL A 205 4.01 7.57 9.48
CA VAL A 205 5.37 7.04 9.32
C VAL A 205 5.95 7.70 8.08
N GLY A 206 6.93 8.59 8.28
CA GLY A 206 7.42 9.50 7.26
C GLY A 206 6.32 10.45 6.80
N ARG A 207 5.90 10.34 5.53
CA ARG A 207 4.84 11.18 4.95
C ARG A 207 3.45 10.55 5.01
N GLN A 208 3.36 9.22 5.15
CA GLN A 208 2.11 8.48 5.03
C GLN A 208 1.45 8.28 6.39
N VAL A 209 0.14 8.55 6.47
CA VAL A 209 -0.67 8.20 7.65
C VAL A 209 -0.96 6.71 7.63
N VAL A 210 -0.65 6.02 8.73
CA VAL A 210 -0.81 4.56 8.87
C VAL A 210 -1.89 4.26 9.90
N ASN A 211 -2.90 3.47 9.51
CA ASN A 211 -4.04 3.12 10.35
C ASN A 211 -4.00 1.67 10.90
N ILE A 212 -2.97 0.90 10.57
CA ILE A 212 -2.84 -0.51 10.94
C ILE A 212 -1.79 -0.66 12.06
N PRO A 213 -2.17 -1.09 13.28
CA PRO A 213 -1.23 -1.26 14.39
C PRO A 213 -0.28 -2.46 14.21
N SER A 214 -0.63 -3.40 13.32
CA SER A 214 0.21 -4.55 12.95
C SER A 214 1.29 -4.21 11.93
N PHE A 215 1.43 -2.94 11.54
CA PHE A 215 2.47 -2.51 10.61
C PHE A 215 3.85 -2.74 11.23
N MET A 216 4.72 -3.43 10.50
CA MET A 216 6.09 -3.72 10.94
C MET A 216 7.01 -2.62 10.42
N VAL A 217 7.59 -1.85 11.35
CA VAL A 217 8.35 -0.65 10.99
C VAL A 217 9.81 -0.99 10.72
N ARG A 218 10.32 -0.51 9.59
CA ARG A 218 11.74 -0.63 9.20
C ARG A 218 12.61 0.25 10.10
N VAL A 219 13.89 -0.08 10.23
CA VAL A 219 14.84 0.70 11.05
C VAL A 219 14.91 2.15 10.57
N ASP A 220 15.03 2.37 9.26
CA ASP A 220 15.12 3.71 8.67
C ASP A 220 13.87 4.56 8.91
N SER A 221 12.70 3.93 8.89
CA SER A 221 11.41 4.60 9.08
C SER A 221 11.08 4.85 10.54
N ALA A 222 11.76 4.19 11.48
CA ALA A 222 11.48 4.29 12.91
C ALA A 222 11.73 5.70 13.47
N LYS A 223 12.71 6.42 12.90
CA LYS A 223 13.04 7.81 13.29
C LYS A 223 11.97 8.83 12.85
N HIS A 224 11.14 8.45 11.88
CA HIS A 224 10.17 9.34 11.23
C HIS A 224 8.73 9.06 11.69
N ILE A 225 8.55 8.58 12.93
CA ILE A 225 7.23 8.32 13.49
C ILE A 225 6.80 9.55 14.28
N ASP A 226 5.81 10.27 13.76
CA ASP A 226 5.27 11.48 14.37
C ASP A 226 3.75 11.50 14.32
N PHE A 227 3.16 12.48 15.01
CA PHE A 227 1.77 12.84 14.76
C PHE A 227 1.57 13.37 13.34
N SER A 228 0.42 13.06 12.76
CA SER A 228 0.02 13.61 11.48
C SER A 228 -0.26 15.11 11.62
N LEU A 229 0.23 15.91 10.67
CA LEU A 229 -0.04 17.35 10.60
C LEU A 229 -1.54 17.67 10.51
N THR A 230 -2.31 16.78 9.89
CA THR A 230 -3.77 16.91 9.76
C THR A 230 -4.52 16.55 11.05
N SER A 231 -3.85 15.89 11.99
CA SER A 231 -4.48 15.46 13.23
C SER A 231 -4.58 16.60 14.23
N PRO A 232 -5.57 16.58 15.15
CA PRO A 232 -5.68 17.60 16.20
C PRO A 232 -4.44 17.72 17.09
N PHE A 233 -3.64 16.66 17.20
CA PHE A 233 -2.41 16.64 18.00
C PHE A 233 -1.18 17.15 17.23
N GLY A 234 -1.24 17.19 15.90
CA GLY A 234 -0.15 17.67 15.03
C GLY A 234 -0.39 19.07 14.47
N GLY A 235 -1.25 19.87 15.12
CA GLY A 235 -1.58 21.25 14.67
C GLY A 235 -2.81 21.35 13.75
N GLY A 236 -3.51 20.23 13.51
CA GLY A 236 -4.75 20.22 12.74
C GLY A 236 -5.96 20.78 13.50
N ARG A 237 -7.05 21.05 12.76
CA ARG A 237 -8.30 21.55 13.32
C ARG A 237 -8.85 20.60 14.40
N PRO A 238 -9.37 21.11 15.54
CA PRO A 238 -9.98 20.26 16.56
C PRO A 238 -11.15 19.45 16.01
N GLY A 239 -11.31 18.23 16.53
CA GLY A 239 -12.31 17.26 16.10
C GLY A 239 -13.75 17.76 16.26
N ARG A 240 -14.68 17.12 15.54
CA ARG A 240 -16.10 17.54 15.48
C ARG A 240 -16.73 17.72 16.85
N VAL A 241 -16.59 16.73 17.75
CA VAL A 241 -17.19 16.78 19.10
C VAL A 241 -16.56 17.87 19.95
N LYS A 242 -15.21 17.97 19.95
CA LYS A 242 -14.51 19.04 20.68
C LYS A 242 -14.97 20.42 20.20
N ARG A 243 -15.14 20.61 18.90
CA ARG A 243 -15.67 21.85 18.32
C ARG A 243 -17.14 22.11 18.69
N LYS A 244 -18.00 21.08 18.69
CA LYS A 244 -19.40 21.21 19.13
C LYS A 244 -19.45 21.61 20.61
N ASN A 245 -18.65 20.98 21.45
CA ASN A 245 -18.59 21.26 22.88
C ASN A 245 -18.01 22.66 23.15
N GLN A 246 -16.97 23.08 22.44
CA GLN A 246 -16.44 24.45 22.51
C GLN A 246 -17.49 25.49 22.09
N LYS A 247 -18.25 25.23 21.01
CA LYS A 247 -19.34 26.11 20.58
C LYS A 247 -20.47 26.17 21.61
N ALA A 248 -20.85 25.03 22.18
CA ALA A 248 -21.86 24.97 23.24
C ALA A 248 -21.40 25.68 24.52
N ALA A 249 -20.14 25.49 24.91
CA ALA A 249 -19.54 26.18 26.06
C ALA A 249 -19.47 27.69 25.82
N ALA A 250 -19.09 28.13 24.62
CA ALA A 250 -19.10 29.55 24.25
C ALA A 250 -20.52 30.14 24.27
N LYS A 251 -21.54 29.41 23.79
CA LYS A 251 -22.95 29.85 23.86
C LYS A 251 -23.43 29.97 25.32
N LYS A 252 -23.09 29.01 26.18
CA LYS A 252 -23.40 29.07 27.62
C LYS A 252 -22.69 30.22 28.32
N ALA A 253 -21.42 30.44 28.02
CA ALA A 253 -20.64 31.55 28.57
C ALA A 253 -21.11 32.92 28.08
N ALA A 254 -21.74 33.00 26.90
CA ALA A 254 -22.33 34.21 26.35
C ALA A 254 -23.74 34.53 26.89
N GLY A 255 -24.23 33.82 27.92
CA GLY A 255 -25.46 34.17 28.63
C GLY A 255 -26.75 34.01 27.81
N GLY A 256 -26.81 33.04 26.89
CA GLY A 256 -28.05 32.71 26.18
C GLY A 256 -29.01 31.91 27.06
N ASP A 257 -29.51 32.55 28.12
CA ASP A 257 -30.75 32.19 28.80
C ASP A 257 -31.85 33.00 28.11
N GLY A 258 -32.74 32.29 27.45
CA GLY A 258 -33.91 32.81 26.76
C GLY A 258 -34.93 31.70 26.84
N ASP A 259 -35.29 31.36 28.09
CA ASP A 259 -36.62 30.86 28.40
C ASP A 259 -37.57 32.00 28.06
N GLU A 260 -38.16 31.96 26.86
CA GLU A 260 -39.51 32.48 26.68
C GLU A 260 -40.41 31.29 27.00
N ASP A 261 -40.88 31.26 28.24
CA ASP A 261 -42.15 30.67 28.61
C ASP A 261 -43.23 31.34 27.75
N ASP A 262 -43.60 30.70 26.64
CA ASP A 262 -44.90 30.98 26.01
C ASP A 262 -45.92 30.03 26.65
N GLU A 263 -46.44 30.48 27.80
CA GLU A 263 -47.84 30.23 28.18
C GLU A 263 -48.74 30.88 27.10
N GLU A 264 -49.44 30.07 26.31
CA GLU A 264 -50.91 30.12 26.09
C GLU A 264 -51.40 28.95 25.20
#